data_AF-A0A2X3WLB9-F1
#
_entry.id   AF-A0A2X3WLB9-F1
#
_cell.length_a   1.000
_cell.length_b   1.000
_cell.length_c   1.000
_cell.angle_alpha   90.00
_cell.angle_beta   90.00
_cell.angle_gamma   90.00
#
_symmetry.space_group_name_H-M   'P 1'
#
loop_
_entity.id
_entity.type
_entity.pdbx_description
1 polymer ?
#
loop_
_entity_poly.entity_id
_entity_poly.type
_entity_poly.pdbx_seq_one_letter_code
_entity_poly.pdbx_strand_id
1 'polypeptide(L)'
;MTKKNTITVKQSNKLGFKLTDVKTGLQTLRNYANTLMLAKHAGADNGLLRYETDNFLETVFDMIEIYSNELDRVAFYLLECDNPEELKAYEAEGKGE
;
A
#
# COMPACT_ATOMS: atom_id res chain seq x y z
N MET A 1 -5.30 30.43 -22.46
CA MET A 1 -4.40 29.27 -22.60
C MET A 1 -4.89 28.20 -21.65
N THR A 2 -5.39 27.08 -22.15
CA THR A 2 -5.68 25.90 -21.31
C THR A 2 -4.35 25.32 -20.85
N LYS A 3 -4.05 25.39 -19.55
CA LYS A 3 -2.93 24.65 -18.94
C LYS A 3 -3.16 23.17 -19.27
N LYS A 4 -2.19 22.55 -19.95
CA LYS A 4 -2.30 21.16 -20.40
C LYS A 4 -1.91 20.25 -19.24
N ASN A 5 -2.90 19.86 -18.44
CA ASN A 5 -2.76 18.91 -17.32
C ASN A 5 -2.15 17.62 -17.85
N THR A 6 -0.89 17.33 -17.51
CA THR A 6 -0.24 16.14 -18.07
C THR A 6 0.74 15.54 -17.08
N ILE A 7 0.27 14.53 -16.35
CA ILE A 7 1.15 13.51 -15.77
C ILE A 7 1.91 12.89 -16.94
N THR A 8 3.24 12.88 -16.88
CA THR A 8 4.03 12.23 -17.93
C THR A 8 3.80 10.72 -17.91
N VAL A 9 3.97 10.04 -19.06
CA VAL A 9 3.91 8.57 -19.13
C VAL A 9 4.84 7.93 -18.09
N LYS A 10 6.02 8.52 -17.86
CA LYS A 10 6.99 8.05 -16.85
C LYS A 10 6.43 8.14 -15.43
N GLN A 11 5.78 9.26 -15.07
CA GLN A 11 5.14 9.42 -13.76
C GLN A 11 3.96 8.47 -13.61
N SER A 12 3.11 8.34 -14.64
CA SER A 12 2.00 7.39 -14.66
C SER A 12 2.48 5.95 -14.43
N ASN A 13 3.53 5.52 -15.13
CA ASN A 13 4.12 4.20 -14.93
C ASN A 13 4.63 4.02 -13.49
N LYS A 14 5.27 5.04 -12.91
CA LYS A 14 5.76 4.99 -11.53
C LYS A 14 4.61 4.81 -10.53
N LEU A 15 3.50 5.53 -10.70
CA LEU A 15 2.30 5.36 -9.87
C LEU A 15 1.69 3.97 -10.06
N GLY A 16 1.66 3.46 -11.30
CA GLY A 16 1.19 2.11 -11.60
C GLY A 16 2.01 1.01 -10.92
N PHE A 17 3.34 1.15 -10.86
CA PHE A 17 4.20 0.22 -10.11
C PHE A 17 3.89 0.26 -8.61
N LYS A 18 3.81 1.46 -8.02
CA LYS A 18 3.45 1.64 -6.60
C LYS A 18 2.10 0.99 -6.24
N LEU A 19 1.09 1.18 -7.08
CA LEU A 19 -0.21 0.50 -6.92
C LEU A 19 -0.10 -1.03 -7.03
N THR A 20 0.77 -1.51 -7.92
CA THR A 20 1.01 -2.95 -8.09
C THR A 20 1.70 -3.55 -6.86
N ASP A 21 2.64 -2.82 -6.26
CA ASP A 21 3.33 -3.24 -5.04
C ASP A 21 2.35 -3.34 -3.86
N VAL A 22 1.53 -2.31 -3.64
CA VAL A 22 0.46 -2.33 -2.62
C VAL A 22 -0.49 -3.50 -2.85
N LYS A 23 -0.95 -3.69 -4.09
CA LYS A 23 -1.85 -4.80 -4.45
C LYS A 23 -1.22 -6.17 -4.15
N THR A 24 0.03 -6.38 -4.55
CA THR A 24 0.77 -7.63 -4.31
C THR A 24 0.90 -7.90 -2.81
N GLY A 25 1.17 -6.85 -2.05
CA GLY A 25 1.17 -6.85 -0.60
C GLY A 25 -0.14 -7.31 0.03
N LEU A 26 -1.24 -6.66 -0.32
CA LEU A 26 -2.58 -7.02 0.14
C LEU A 26 -2.97 -8.44 -0.25
N GLN A 27 -2.56 -8.92 -1.43
CA GLN A 27 -2.76 -10.31 -1.84
C GLN A 27 -1.98 -11.29 -0.95
N THR A 28 -0.77 -10.93 -0.54
CA THR A 28 0.04 -11.74 0.38
C THR A 28 -0.62 -11.84 1.75
N LEU A 29 -1.07 -10.71 2.32
CA LEU A 29 -1.81 -10.70 3.59
C LEU A 29 -3.08 -11.54 3.51
N ARG A 30 -3.84 -11.42 2.42
CA ARG A 30 -5.03 -12.26 2.18
C ARG A 30 -4.69 -13.74 2.13
N ASN A 31 -3.61 -14.12 1.46
CA ASN A 31 -3.18 -15.51 1.36
C ASN A 31 -2.77 -16.07 2.73
N TYR A 32 -2.08 -15.27 3.55
CA TYR A 32 -1.75 -15.68 4.92
C TYR A 32 -3.04 -15.88 5.74
N ALA A 33 -3.96 -14.92 5.72
CA ALA A 33 -5.25 -15.06 6.40
C ALA A 33 -6.03 -16.32 5.98
N ASN A 34 -6.02 -16.64 4.67
CA ASN A 34 -6.63 -17.87 4.15
C ASN A 34 -5.97 -19.13 4.73
N THR A 35 -4.64 -19.17 4.81
CA THR A 35 -3.90 -20.30 5.41
C THR A 35 -4.27 -20.49 6.87
N LEU A 36 -4.37 -19.42 7.67
CA LEU A 36 -4.80 -19.50 9.07
C LEU A 36 -6.23 -20.04 9.19
N MET A 37 -7.14 -19.58 8.33
CA MET A 37 -8.52 -20.08 8.31
C MET A 37 -8.60 -21.57 7.94
N LEU A 38 -7.80 -22.02 6.96
CA LEU A 38 -7.72 -23.43 6.61
C LEU A 38 -7.17 -24.27 7.77
N ALA A 39 -6.11 -23.82 8.43
CA ALA A 39 -5.52 -24.49 9.59
C ALA A 39 -6.54 -24.62 10.74
N LYS A 40 -7.28 -23.54 11.02
CA LYS A 40 -8.36 -23.53 12.01
C LYS A 40 -9.44 -24.57 11.66
N HIS A 41 -9.89 -24.62 10.41
CA HIS A 41 -10.91 -25.57 9.97
C HIS A 41 -10.43 -27.02 9.96
N ALA A 42 -9.13 -27.25 9.75
CA ALA A 42 -8.52 -28.57 9.84
C ALA A 42 -8.31 -29.05 11.30
N GLY A 43 -8.63 -28.23 12.31
CA GLY A 43 -8.46 -28.58 13.71
C GLY A 43 -7.01 -28.51 14.19
N ALA A 44 -6.22 -27.57 13.65
CA ALA A 44 -4.87 -27.30 14.13
C ALA A 44 -4.84 -27.00 15.63
N ASP A 45 -3.69 -27.26 16.26
CA ASP A 45 -3.48 -26.98 17.68
C ASP A 45 -3.78 -25.51 18.01
N ASN A 46 -4.54 -25.28 19.08
CA ASN A 46 -4.99 -23.93 19.46
C ASN A 46 -3.84 -23.02 19.91
N GLY A 47 -2.78 -23.59 20.51
CA GLY A 47 -1.59 -22.84 20.91
C GLY A 47 -0.80 -22.36 19.69
N LEU A 48 -0.57 -23.27 18.73
CA LEU A 48 0.07 -22.94 17.45
C LEU A 48 -0.76 -21.93 16.64
N LEU A 49 -2.07 -22.15 16.53
CA LEU A 49 -2.95 -21.24 15.79
C LEU A 49 -2.95 -19.83 16.38
N ARG A 50 -2.94 -19.72 17.71
CA ARG A 50 -2.83 -18.43 18.40
C ARG A 50 -1.50 -17.75 18.09
N TYR A 51 -0.38 -18.47 18.23
CA TYR A 51 0.95 -17.94 17.93
C TYR A 51 1.06 -17.40 16.49
N GLU A 52 0.61 -18.16 15.50
CA GLU A 52 0.65 -17.71 14.11
C GLU A 52 -0.33 -16.57 13.81
N THR A 53 -1.46 -16.51 14.53
CA THR A 53 -2.38 -15.36 14.43
C THR A 53 -1.73 -14.10 14.99
N ASP A 54 -1.02 -14.19 16.11
CA ASP A 54 -0.31 -13.06 16.72
C ASP A 54 0.77 -12.54 15.74
N ASN A 55 1.58 -13.42 15.15
CA ASN A 55 2.57 -13.06 14.11
C ASN A 55 1.93 -12.40 12.86
N PHE A 56 0.77 -12.92 12.42
CA PHE A 56 0.03 -12.34 11.30
C PHE A 56 -0.45 -10.92 11.63
N LEU A 57 -0.94 -10.69 12.85
CA LEU A 57 -1.40 -9.36 13.27
C LEU A 57 -0.25 -8.35 13.36
N GLU A 58 0.93 -8.75 13.86
CA GLU A 58 2.15 -7.91 13.82
C GLU A 58 2.50 -7.54 12.37
N THR A 59 2.49 -8.52 11.46
CA THR A 59 2.75 -8.26 10.03
C THR A 59 1.71 -7.31 9.42
N VAL A 60 0.43 -7.48 9.74
CA VAL A 60 -0.62 -6.57 9.25
C VAL A 60 -0.41 -5.16 9.79
N PHE A 61 -0.05 -5.02 11.06
CA PHE A 61 0.22 -3.73 11.69
C PHE A 61 1.36 -2.98 10.97
N ASP A 62 2.48 -3.65 10.70
CA ASP A 62 3.61 -3.03 10.01
C ASP A 62 3.27 -2.64 8.56
N MET A 63 2.56 -3.51 7.85
CA MET A 63 2.32 -3.33 6.42
C MET A 63 1.17 -2.36 6.11
N ILE A 64 0.17 -2.23 7.01
CA ILE A 64 -1.01 -1.40 6.73
C ILE A 64 -0.68 0.09 6.70
N GLU A 65 0.24 0.54 7.56
CA GLU A 65 0.74 1.92 7.55
C GLU A 65 1.47 2.22 6.23
N ILE A 66 2.40 1.34 5.85
CA ILE A 66 3.17 1.48 4.61
C ILE A 66 2.24 1.56 3.39
N TYR A 67 1.26 0.66 3.29
CA TYR A 67 0.33 0.64 2.16
C TYR A 67 -0.61 1.84 2.15
N SER A 68 -1.07 2.29 3.32
CA SER A 68 -1.92 3.49 3.41
C SER A 68 -1.17 4.72 2.94
N ASN A 69 0.06 4.92 3.42
CA ASN A 69 0.91 6.04 3.01
C ASN A 69 1.22 6.01 1.50
N GLU A 70 1.48 4.82 0.94
CA GLU A 70 1.73 4.69 -0.50
C GLU A 70 0.46 4.97 -1.34
N LEU A 71 -0.71 4.54 -0.87
CA LEU A 71 -1.99 4.85 -1.51
C LEU A 71 -2.32 6.35 -1.44
N ASP A 72 -2.13 6.99 -0.29
CA ASP A 72 -2.35 8.42 -0.11
C ASP A 72 -1.43 9.23 -1.03
N ARG A 73 -0.16 8.81 -1.13
CA ARG A 73 0.78 9.41 -2.07
C ARG A 73 0.30 9.27 -3.51
N VAL A 74 -0.11 8.08 -3.94
CA VAL A 74 -0.62 7.88 -5.30
C VAL A 74 -1.88 8.73 -5.55
N ALA A 75 -2.81 8.77 -4.59
CA ALA A 75 -4.03 9.57 -4.69
C ALA A 75 -3.69 11.06 -4.84
N PHE A 76 -2.77 11.60 -4.03
CA PHE A 76 -2.33 12.97 -4.12
C PHE A 76 -1.77 13.32 -5.50
N TYR A 77 -0.86 12.50 -6.04
CA TYR A 77 -0.29 12.74 -7.38
C TYR A 77 -1.34 12.70 -8.51
N LEU A 78 -2.41 11.93 -8.35
CA LEU A 78 -3.50 11.84 -9.32
C LEU A 78 -4.47 13.02 -9.20
N LEU A 79 -4.78 13.46 -7.98
CA LEU A 79 -5.69 14.57 -7.71
C LEU A 79 -5.06 15.92 -8.06
N GLU A 80 -3.81 16.15 -7.65
CA GLU A 80 -3.06 17.39 -7.89
C GLU A 80 -2.28 17.35 -9.22
N CYS A 81 -2.69 16.50 -10.17
CA CYS A 81 -1.97 16.29 -11.42
C CYS A 81 -1.90 17.53 -12.33
N ASP A 82 -2.72 18.54 -12.04
CA ASP A 82 -2.77 19.84 -12.71
C ASP A 82 -2.17 20.98 -11.88
N ASN A 83 -1.67 20.68 -10.69
CA ASN A 83 -1.13 21.62 -9.73
C ASN A 83 0.37 21.36 -9.46
N PRO A 84 1.27 21.81 -10.35
CA PRO A 84 2.70 21.52 -10.26
C PRO A 84 3.40 22.20 -9.07
N GLU A 85 2.79 23.22 -8.46
CA GLU A 85 3.33 23.87 -7.26
C GLU A 85 3.11 22.98 -6.04
N GLU A 86 1.90 22.45 -5.89
CA GLU A 86 1.50 21.54 -4.82
C GLU A 86 2.27 20.21 -4.88
N LEU A 87 2.43 19.64 -6.09
CA LEU A 87 3.28 18.45 -6.28
C LEU A 87 4.74 18.68 -5.87
N LYS A 88 5.30 19.88 -6.11
CA LYS A 88 6.67 20.22 -5.70
C LYS A 88 6.78 20.42 -4.19
N ALA A 89 5.78 21.04 -3.57
CA ALA A 89 5.73 21.24 -2.12
C ALA A 89 5.70 19.88 -1.42
N TYR A 90 4.81 18.98 -1.84
CA TYR A 90 4.71 17.62 -1.32
C TYR A 90 6.01 16.80 -1.49
N GLU A 91 6.68 16.93 -2.64
CA GLU A 91 7.98 16.28 -2.86
C GLU A 91 9.12 16.84 -1.99
N ALA A 92 9.01 18.10 -1.55
CA ALA A 92 9.97 18.72 -0.66
C ALA A 92 9.72 18.32 0.80
N GLU A 93 8.46 18.22 1.22
CA GLU A 93 8.06 17.76 2.54
C GLU A 93 8.51 16.31 2.79
N GLY A 94 8.31 15.41 1.83
CA GLY A 94 8.72 14.00 1.94
C GLY A 94 10.23 13.73 1.82
N LYS A 95 11.09 14.76 1.79
CA LYS A 95 12.56 14.64 1.83
C LYS A 95 13.18 15.14 3.14
N GLY A 96 12.35 15.62 4.07
CA GLY A 96 12.76 16.16 5.36
C GLY A 96 12.68 15.17 6.53
N GLU A 97 12.23 13.94 6.29
CA GLU A 97 12.22 12.83 7.26
C GLU A 97 13.41 11.88 7.06
#